data_AF-W1DS00-F1
#
_entry.id   AF-W1DS00-F1
#
_cell.length_a   1.000
_cell.length_b   1.000
_cell.length_c   1.000
_cell.angle_alpha   90.00
_cell.angle_beta   90.00
_cell.angle_gamma   90.00
#
_symmetry.space_group_name_H-M   'P 1'
#
loop_
_entity.id
_entity.type
_entity.pdbx_description
1 polymer ?
#
loop_
_entity_poly.entity_id
_entity_poly.type
_entity_poly.pdbx_seq_one_letter_code
_entity_poly.pdbx_strand_id
1 'polypeptide(L)' 'MDKTLHYLREAGIEVAIFDGVEPNPKDTNVRDGLAVFRREQCDIIVTVGGGSPHDCGKGIGIAATHEAICTSMPESRP' A
#
# COMPACT_ATOMS: atom_id res chain seq x y z
N MET A 1 -11.11 3.11 10.60
CA MET A 1 -9.67 3.22 10.83
C MET A 1 -9.33 2.98 12.29
N ASP A 2 -9.82 3.80 13.22
CA ASP A 2 -9.42 3.75 14.65
C ASP A 2 -9.60 2.39 15.32
N LYS A 3 -10.76 1.74 15.12
CA LYS A 3 -11.01 0.39 15.66
C LYS A 3 -10.00 -0.64 15.15
N THR A 4 -9.66 -0.58 13.87
CA THR A 4 -8.67 -1.49 13.27
C THR A 4 -7.29 -1.25 13.87
N LEU A 5 -6.86 0.00 13.99
CA LEU A 5 -5.58 0.35 14.63
C LEU A 5 -5.53 -0.09 16.09
N HIS A 6 -6.63 0.06 16.82
CA HIS A 6 -6.73 -0.40 18.21
C HIS A 6 -6.46 -1.89 18.34
N TYR A 7 -7.18 -2.74 17.59
CA TYR A 7 -7.02 -4.19 17.67
C TYR A 7 -5.65 -4.68 17.15
N LEU A 8 -5.09 -4.06 16.11
CA LEU A 8 -3.76 -4.42 15.62
C LEU A 8 -2.69 -4.12 16.68
N ARG A 9 -2.75 -2.95 17.33
CA ARG A 9 -1.82 -2.58 18.40
C ARG A 9 -2.01 -3.44 19.65
N GLU A 10 -3.24 -3.77 20.01
CA GLU A 10 -3.55 -4.68 21.12
C GLU A 10 -2.95 -6.08 20.88
N ALA A 11 -2.95 -6.55 19.63
CA ALA A 11 -2.31 -7.79 19.22
C ALA A 11 -0.77 -7.72 19.12
N GLY A 12 -0.15 -6.57 19.39
CA GLY A 12 1.30 -6.37 19.30
C GLY A 12 1.83 -6.23 17.88
N ILE A 13 0.98 -5.88 16.90
CA ILE A 13 1.36 -5.69 15.50
C ILE A 13 1.76 -4.23 15.28
N GLU A 14 2.97 -4.02 14.75
CA GLU A 14 3.42 -2.69 14.32
C GLU A 14 2.72 -2.28 13.01
N VAL A 15 2.39 -0.99 12.87
CA VAL A 15 1.54 -0.52 11.77
C VAL A 15 2.14 0.73 11.13
N ALA A 16 2.44 0.62 9.83
CA ALA A 16 2.64 1.74 8.93
C ALA A 16 1.32 2.12 8.24
N ILE A 17 1.04 3.41 8.09
CA ILE A 17 -0.20 3.91 7.46
C ILE A 17 0.12 4.54 6.11
N PHE A 18 -0.65 4.17 5.09
CA PHE A 18 -0.70 4.83 3.79
C PHE A 18 -2.15 5.21 3.47
N ASP A 19 -2.42 6.51 3.35
CA ASP A 19 -3.75 7.09 3.12
C ASP A 19 -3.86 7.89 1.80
N GLY A 20 -2.81 7.87 0.98
CA GLY A 20 -2.74 8.56 -0.31
C GLY A 20 -3.54 7.89 -1.45
N VAL A 21 -4.62 7.17 -1.14
CA VAL A 21 -5.45 6.48 -2.13
C VAL A 21 -6.50 7.43 -2.71
N GLU A 22 -6.41 7.70 -4.01
CA GLU A 22 -7.43 8.48 -4.74
C GLU A 22 -8.66 7.62 -5.11
N PRO A 23 -9.85 8.22 -5.26
CA PRO A 23 -10.97 7.57 -5.94
C PRO A 23 -10.56 7.14 -7.36
N ASN A 24 -10.78 5.87 -7.71
CA ASN A 24 -10.20 5.20 -8.88
C ASN A 24 -8.65 5.19 -8.82
N PRO A 25 -8.05 4.24 -8.08
CA PRO A 25 -6.63 4.25 -7.80
C PRO A 25 -5.80 4.11 -9.09
N LYS A 26 -4.78 4.93 -9.19
CA LYS A 26 -3.80 4.94 -10.29
C LYS A 26 -2.59 4.07 -9.94
N ASP A 27 -1.76 3.82 -10.95
CA ASP A 27 -0.46 3.18 -10.78
C ASP A 27 0.46 3.95 -9.83
N THR A 28 0.35 5.29 -9.79
CA THR A 28 1.10 6.12 -8.84
C THR A 28 0.72 5.83 -7.38
N ASN A 29 -0.56 5.62 -7.06
CA ASN A 29 -0.98 5.27 -5.70
C ASN A 29 -0.38 3.93 -5.27
N VAL A 30 -0.34 2.96 -6.19
CA VAL A 30 0.29 1.64 -5.94
C VAL A 30 1.80 1.80 -5.72
N ARG A 31 2.46 2.64 -6.51
CA ARG A 31 3.90 2.91 -6.39
C ARG A 31 4.26 3.58 -5.06
N ASP A 32 3.50 4.58 -4.67
CA ASP A 32 3.71 5.30 -3.41
C ASP A 32 3.46 4.40 -2.20
N GLY A 33 2.38 3.60 -2.25
CA GLY A 33 2.10 2.60 -1.23
C GLY A 33 3.14 1.49 -1.16
N LEU A 34 3.67 1.04 -2.30
CA LEU A 34 4.77 0.07 -2.36
C LEU A 34 6.07 0.63 -1.78
N ALA A 35 6.35 1.92 -1.99
CA ALA A 35 7.50 2.59 -1.38
C ALA A 35 7.39 2.61 0.15
N VAL A 36 6.20 2.86 0.71
CA VAL A 36 5.93 2.73 2.15
C VAL A 36 6.12 1.29 2.61
N PHE A 37 5.47 0.33 1.95
CA PHE A 37 5.56 -1.09 2.28
C PHE A 37 7.01 -1.60 2.37
N ARG A 38 7.86 -1.21 1.40
CA ARG A 38 9.27 -1.59 1.37
C ARG A 38 10.11 -0.85 2.40
N ARG A 39 9.91 0.46 2.57
CA ARG A 39 10.68 1.29 3.51
C ARG A 39 10.45 0.89 4.96
N GLU A 40 9.19 0.62 5.31
CA GLU A 40 8.80 0.19 6.66
C GLU A 40 8.90 -1.33 6.85
N GLN A 41 9.44 -2.05 5.85
CA GLN A 41 9.67 -3.50 5.88
C GLN A 41 8.43 -4.31 6.27
N CYS A 42 7.26 -3.91 5.75
CA CYS A 42 6.00 -4.56 6.05
C CYS A 42 5.95 -6.00 5.51
N ASP A 43 5.20 -6.85 6.21
CA ASP A 43 4.95 -8.25 5.87
C ASP A 43 3.48 -8.52 5.50
N ILE A 44 2.56 -7.66 5.95
CA ILE A 44 1.12 -7.76 5.71
C ILE A 44 0.52 -6.45 5.22
N ILE A 45 -0.54 -6.54 4.41
CA ILE A 45 -1.33 -5.39 3.95
C ILE A 45 -2.74 -5.51 4.53
N VAL A 46 -3.19 -4.48 5.23
CA VAL A 46 -4.58 -4.37 5.73
C VAL A 46 -5.26 -3.19 5.08
N THR A 47 -6.21 -3.45 4.19
CA THR A 47 -6.98 -2.41 3.53
C THR A 47 -8.25 -2.10 4.30
N VAL A 48 -8.51 -0.83 4.62
CA VAL A 48 -9.72 -0.39 5.34
C VAL A 48 -10.43 0.69 4.53
N GLY A 49 -11.63 0.40 4.01
CA GLY A 49 -12.42 1.36 3.27
C GLY A 49 -13.37 0.71 2.27
N GLY A 50 -13.55 1.36 1.12
CA GLY A 50 -14.35 0.86 0.00
C GLY A 50 -13.48 0.18 -1.08
N GLY A 51 -13.99 0.12 -2.31
CA GLY A 51 -13.30 -0.52 -3.44
C GLY A 51 -11.92 0.08 -3.74
N SER A 52 -11.75 1.41 -3.69
CA SER A 52 -10.48 2.04 -4.06
C SER A 52 -9.30 1.64 -3.16
N PRO A 53 -9.37 1.71 -1.80
CA PRO A 53 -8.32 1.16 -0.96
C PRO A 53 -8.07 -0.34 -1.14
N HIS A 54 -9.13 -1.13 -1.39
CA HIS A 54 -8.99 -2.57 -1.62
C HIS A 54 -8.22 -2.87 -2.91
N ASP A 55 -8.54 -2.19 -4.01
CA ASP A 55 -7.86 -2.40 -5.30
C ASP A 55 -6.44 -1.85 -5.28
N CYS A 56 -6.21 -0.70 -4.64
CA CYS A 56 -4.86 -0.18 -4.41
C CYS A 56 -4.02 -1.16 -3.59
N GLY A 57 -4.57 -1.72 -2.50
CA GLY A 57 -3.86 -2.69 -1.67
C GLY A 57 -3.52 -3.99 -2.39
N LYS A 58 -4.42 -4.50 -3.24
CA LYS A 58 -4.12 -5.64 -4.13
C LYS A 58 -2.98 -5.30 -5.10
N GLY A 59 -3.01 -4.12 -5.71
CA GLY A 59 -1.96 -3.63 -6.59
C GLY A 59 -0.60 -3.60 -5.89
N ILE A 60 -0.55 -3.07 -4.66
CA ILE A 60 0.67 -3.05 -3.84
C ILE A 60 1.15 -4.48 -3.56
N GLY A 61 0.27 -5.39 -3.15
CA GLY A 61 0.64 -6.79 -2.87
C GLY A 61 1.19 -7.52 -4.10
N ILE A 62 0.59 -7.31 -5.28
CA ILE A 62 1.09 -7.85 -6.54
C ILE A 62 2.47 -7.26 -6.87
N ALA A 63 2.63 -5.94 -6.79
CA ALA A 63 3.89 -5.27 -7.11
C ALA A 63 5.01 -5.53 -6.09
N ALA A 64 4.66 -5.87 -4.84
CA ALA A 64 5.61 -6.30 -3.82
C ALA A 64 6.21 -7.68 -4.11
N THR A 65 5.49 -8.52 -4.86
CA THR A 65 5.88 -9.92 -5.16
C THR A 65 6.30 -10.14 -6.62
N HIS A 66 6.03 -9.18 -7.52
CA HIS A 66 6.32 -9.28 -8.95
C HIS A 66 7.03 -8.02 -9.46
N GLU A 67 8.35 -8.12 -9.69
CA GLU A 67 9.24 -6.99 -9.99
C GLU A 67 8.93 -6.20 -11.28
N ALA A 68 8.14 -6.74 -12.21
CA ALA A 68 7.92 -6.09 -13.50
C ALA A 68 6.74 -5.11 -13.54
N ILE A 69 5.89 -5.05 -12.51
CA ILE A 69 4.56 -4.41 -12.62
C ILE A 69 4.57 -2.91 -12.27
N CYS A 70 5.54 -2.43 -11.50
CA CYS A 70 5.63 -0.99 -11.14
C CYS A 70 7.04 -0.39 -11.23
N THR A 71 8.07 -1.21 -11.44
CA THR A 71 9.48 -0.80 -11.43
C THR A 71 10.07 -0.55 -12.83
N SER A 72 9.30 -0.79 -13.90
CA SER A 72 9.77 -0.64 -15.29
C SER A 72 9.31 0.65 -15.98
N MET A 73 8.66 1.58 -15.28
CA MET A 73 8.44 2.92 -15.83
C MET A 73 9.65 3.78 -15.47
N PRO A 74 10.47 4.21 -16.46
CA PRO A 74 11.57 5.12 -16.16
C PRO A 74 10.98 6.36 -15.48
N GLU A 75 11.61 6.82 -14.39
CA GLU A 75 11.42 8.18 -13.92
C GLU A 75 11.51 9.08 -15.15
N SER A 76 10.46 9.85 -15.42
CA SER A 76 10.56 10.95 -16.36
C SER A 76 11.66 11.86 -15.83
N ARG A 77 12.86 11.69 -16.38
CA ARG A 77 14.03 12.54 -16.19
C ARG A 77 13.60 14.00 -16.46
N PRO A 78 14.10 14.97 -15.68
CA PRO A 78 13.67 16.37 -15.73
C PRO A 78 13.61 16.97 -17.14
#